data_AF-A0A962X7S8-F1
#
_entry.id   AF-A0A962X7S8-F1
#
_cell.length_a   1.000
_cell.length_b   1.000
_cell.length_c   1.000
_cell.angle_alpha   90.00
_cell.angle_beta   90.00
_cell.angle_gamma   90.00
#
_symmetry.space_group_name_H-M   'P 1'
#
loop_
_entity.id
_entity.type
_entity.pdbx_description
1 polymer ?
#
loop_
_entity_poly.entity_id
_entity_poly.type
_entity_poly.pdbx_seq_one_letter_code
_entity_poly.pdbx_strand_id
1 'polypeptide(L)'
;GSPPAASVKLGEKAWRLSQIIGAIPPAAWQQEWQRTPAQILAASRDNEWRKALLEGWARAAERHRDPDWAEALLPIYSDHATLTAALAAALPPERLEAYLLNLMNETSAGGRATALVVLSHVERPWSVALARAMLEQVRQRIREDKQPDWWLASALRGFARWIPPELSGEAAANWPREAKQWRQWEKAVEDCLDQLRFRRKMREAIAE
;
A
#
# COMPACT_ATOMS: atom_id res chain seq x y z
N GLY A 1 -2.41 -21.43 -31.08
CA GLY A 1 -3.14 -22.64 -30.67
C GLY A 1 -4.14 -22.26 -29.62
N SER A 2 -5.42 -22.63 -29.80
CA SER A 2 -6.46 -22.37 -28.81
C SER A 2 -6.18 -23.17 -27.51
N PRO A 3 -6.47 -22.62 -26.33
CA PRO A 3 -6.28 -23.36 -25.09
C PRO A 3 -7.21 -24.59 -25.02
N PRO A 4 -6.78 -25.69 -24.39
CA PRO A 4 -7.60 -26.91 -24.27
C PRO A 4 -8.86 -26.68 -23.42
N ALA A 5 -9.99 -27.27 -23.78
CA ALA A 5 -11.28 -27.11 -23.09
C ALA A 5 -11.25 -27.46 -21.58
N ALA A 6 -10.27 -28.27 -21.14
CA ALA A 6 -10.05 -28.58 -19.73
C ALA A 6 -9.58 -27.36 -18.90
N SER A 7 -8.74 -26.49 -19.45
CA SER A 7 -8.30 -25.27 -18.75
C SER A 7 -9.43 -24.24 -18.63
N VAL A 8 -10.31 -24.20 -19.64
CA VAL A 8 -11.52 -23.36 -19.62
C VAL A 8 -12.49 -23.83 -18.52
N LYS A 9 -12.74 -25.14 -18.40
CA LYS A 9 -13.58 -25.71 -17.33
C LYS A 9 -12.99 -25.50 -15.93
N LEU A 10 -11.68 -25.61 -15.78
CA LEU A 10 -11.01 -25.32 -14.51
C LEU A 10 -11.14 -23.84 -14.14
N GLY A 11 -11.03 -22.95 -15.12
CA GLY A 11 -11.26 -21.51 -14.95
C GLY A 11 -12.68 -21.19 -14.47
N GLU A 12 -13.70 -21.82 -15.05
CA GLU A 12 -15.09 -21.63 -14.63
C GLU A 12 -15.34 -22.10 -13.19
N LYS A 13 -14.79 -23.26 -12.81
CA LYS A 13 -14.89 -23.77 -11.43
C LYS A 13 -14.16 -22.86 -10.44
N ALA A 14 -12.96 -22.40 -10.78
CA ALA A 14 -12.17 -21.50 -9.95
C ALA A 14 -12.88 -20.17 -9.74
N TRP A 15 -13.49 -19.63 -10.79
CA TRP A 15 -14.30 -18.42 -10.71
C TRP A 15 -15.53 -18.62 -9.81
N ARG A 16 -16.27 -19.73 -9.95
CA ARG A 16 -17.42 -20.02 -9.07
C ARG A 16 -17.00 -20.16 -7.61
N LEU A 17 -15.88 -20.83 -7.35
CA LEU A 17 -15.33 -20.97 -6.00
C LEU A 17 -15.01 -19.61 -5.38
N SER A 18 -14.36 -18.70 -6.13
CA SER A 18 -14.05 -17.36 -5.61
C SER A 18 -15.30 -16.52 -5.35
N GLN A 19 -16.39 -16.72 -6.10
CA GLN A 19 -17.68 -16.09 -5.80
C GLN A 19 -18.29 -16.62 -4.49
N ILE A 20 -18.30 -17.94 -4.29
CA ILE A 20 -18.85 -18.55 -3.07
C ILE A 20 -18.08 -18.06 -1.85
N ILE A 21 -16.76 -18.12 -1.89
CA ILE A 21 -15.91 -17.64 -0.78
C ILE A 21 -16.10 -16.14 -0.56
N GLY A 22 -16.18 -15.36 -1.64
CA GLY A 22 -16.38 -13.91 -1.60
C GLY A 22 -17.70 -13.46 -0.97
N ALA A 23 -18.70 -14.36 -0.87
CA ALA A 23 -19.99 -14.07 -0.26
C ALA A 23 -20.06 -14.38 1.25
N ILE A 24 -19.07 -15.11 1.78
CA ILE A 24 -19.05 -15.55 3.18
C ILE A 24 -18.31 -14.51 4.02
N PRO A 25 -18.87 -14.03 5.16
CA PRO A 25 -18.18 -13.14 6.08
C PRO A 25 -16.81 -13.72 6.49
N PRO A 26 -15.70 -12.99 6.32
CA PRO A 26 -14.36 -13.53 6.56
C PRO A 26 -14.15 -14.09 7.97
N ALA A 27 -14.76 -13.44 8.98
CA ALA A 27 -14.74 -13.89 10.37
C ALA A 27 -15.25 -15.33 10.60
N ALA A 28 -16.14 -15.84 9.73
CA ALA A 28 -16.63 -17.21 9.83
C ALA A 28 -15.50 -18.24 9.69
N TRP A 29 -14.52 -17.98 8.84
CA TRP A 29 -13.36 -18.86 8.66
C TRP A 29 -12.45 -18.88 9.88
N GLN A 30 -12.27 -17.73 10.55
CA GLN A 30 -11.50 -17.64 11.79
C GLN A 30 -12.19 -18.41 12.92
N GLN A 31 -13.52 -18.30 13.02
CA GLN A 31 -14.33 -18.99 14.01
C GLN A 31 -14.33 -20.51 13.79
N GLU A 32 -14.52 -20.95 12.55
CA GLU A 32 -14.57 -22.38 12.23
C GLU A 32 -13.20 -23.06 12.43
N TRP A 33 -12.13 -22.43 11.96
CA TRP A 33 -10.80 -23.03 11.98
C TRP A 33 -9.96 -22.67 13.20
N GLN A 34 -10.46 -21.80 14.08
CA GLN A 34 -9.75 -21.31 15.27
C GLN A 34 -8.33 -20.82 14.91
N ARG A 35 -8.23 -20.07 13.80
CA ARG A 35 -6.98 -19.58 13.21
C ARG A 35 -7.10 -18.13 12.79
N THR A 36 -5.99 -17.42 12.85
CA THR A 36 -5.88 -16.06 12.31
C THR A 36 -5.94 -16.07 10.78
N PRO A 37 -6.31 -14.94 10.12
CA PRO A 37 -6.29 -14.85 8.66
C PRO A 37 -4.93 -15.21 8.07
N ALA A 38 -3.83 -14.73 8.67
CA ALA A 38 -2.48 -15.05 8.21
C ALA A 38 -2.17 -16.56 8.23
N GLN A 39 -2.62 -17.29 9.27
CA GLN A 39 -2.45 -18.74 9.35
C GLN A 39 -3.30 -19.49 8.32
N ILE A 40 -4.51 -19.01 8.05
CA ILE A 40 -5.40 -19.58 7.03
C ILE A 40 -4.78 -19.39 5.64
N LEU A 41 -4.32 -18.17 5.33
CA LEU A 41 -3.65 -17.84 4.07
C LEU A 41 -2.39 -18.69 3.89
N ALA A 42 -1.59 -18.87 4.94
CA ALA A 42 -0.41 -19.72 4.92
C ALA A 42 -0.74 -21.19 4.65
N ALA A 43 -1.81 -21.72 5.24
CA ALA A 43 -2.27 -23.09 5.01
C ALA A 43 -2.75 -23.33 3.57
N SER A 44 -3.17 -22.28 2.86
CA SER A 44 -3.61 -22.38 1.46
C SER A 44 -2.48 -22.37 0.42
N ARG A 45 -1.21 -22.22 0.84
CA ARG A 45 -0.06 -21.99 -0.05
C ARG A 45 0.15 -23.07 -1.11
N ASP A 46 0.04 -24.33 -0.73
CA ASP A 46 0.32 -25.48 -1.61
C ASP A 46 -0.96 -26.07 -2.22
N ASN A 47 -2.08 -25.33 -2.13
CA ASN A 47 -3.37 -25.77 -2.66
C ASN A 47 -3.53 -25.39 -4.14
N GLU A 48 -4.00 -26.33 -4.97
CA GLU A 48 -4.25 -26.09 -6.40
C GLU A 48 -5.28 -24.96 -6.66
N TRP A 49 -6.17 -24.70 -5.71
CA TRP A 49 -7.19 -23.65 -5.76
C TRP A 49 -6.73 -22.32 -5.15
N ARG A 50 -5.48 -22.22 -4.69
CA ARG A 50 -4.97 -21.05 -3.95
C ARG A 50 -5.37 -19.72 -4.58
N LYS A 51 -5.24 -19.57 -5.90
CA LYS A 51 -5.61 -18.32 -6.59
C LYS A 51 -7.09 -17.98 -6.39
N ALA A 52 -7.99 -18.96 -6.58
CA ALA A 52 -9.43 -18.78 -6.37
C ALA A 52 -9.77 -18.49 -4.91
N LEU A 53 -9.07 -19.14 -3.97
CA LEU A 53 -9.23 -18.89 -2.54
C LEU A 53 -8.83 -17.46 -2.17
N LEU A 54 -7.66 -17.01 -2.61
CA LEU A 54 -7.16 -15.65 -2.37
C LEU A 54 -8.07 -14.59 -2.98
N GLU A 55 -8.53 -14.78 -4.22
CA GLU A 55 -9.49 -13.87 -4.86
C GLU A 55 -10.82 -13.82 -4.09
N GLY A 56 -11.31 -14.97 -3.62
CA GLY A 56 -12.51 -15.05 -2.81
C GLY A 56 -12.36 -14.31 -1.49
N TRP A 57 -11.27 -14.55 -0.75
CA TRP A 57 -11.02 -13.87 0.52
C TRP A 57 -10.77 -12.37 0.36
N ALA A 58 -10.10 -11.93 -0.72
CA ALA A 58 -9.94 -10.50 -1.01
C ALA A 58 -11.29 -9.82 -1.25
N ARG A 59 -12.17 -10.43 -2.04
CA ARG A 59 -13.54 -9.94 -2.24
C ARG A 59 -14.35 -9.93 -0.95
N ALA A 60 -14.22 -10.97 -0.13
CA ALA A 60 -14.92 -11.04 1.16
C ALA A 60 -14.43 -9.94 2.11
N ALA A 61 -13.12 -9.74 2.20
CA ALA A 61 -12.50 -8.70 3.03
C ALA A 61 -12.96 -7.30 2.62
N GLU A 62 -12.99 -7.01 1.32
CA GLU A 62 -13.52 -5.76 0.78
C GLU A 62 -15.02 -5.60 1.08
N ARG A 63 -15.83 -6.61 0.72
CA ARG A 63 -17.29 -6.59 0.85
C ARG A 63 -17.74 -6.40 2.29
N HIS A 64 -17.08 -7.08 3.21
CA HIS A 64 -17.44 -7.07 4.63
C HIS A 64 -16.63 -6.05 5.45
N ARG A 65 -15.70 -5.32 4.80
CA ARG A 65 -14.78 -4.37 5.44
C ARG A 65 -14.07 -4.97 6.65
N ASP A 66 -13.56 -6.19 6.48
CA ASP A 66 -12.91 -6.94 7.56
C ASP A 66 -11.43 -6.52 7.66
N PRO A 67 -11.03 -5.83 8.74
CA PRO A 67 -9.69 -5.27 8.84
C PRO A 67 -8.61 -6.32 9.10
N ASP A 68 -8.94 -7.44 9.77
CA ASP A 68 -7.98 -8.51 10.05
C ASP A 68 -7.60 -9.23 8.76
N TRP A 69 -8.59 -9.50 7.91
CA TRP A 69 -8.36 -10.09 6.60
C TRP A 69 -7.70 -9.15 5.62
N ALA A 70 -8.14 -7.89 5.59
CA ALA A 70 -7.53 -6.91 4.71
C ALA A 70 -6.04 -6.71 5.01
N GLU A 71 -5.67 -6.59 6.29
CA GLU A 71 -4.28 -6.48 6.72
C GLU A 71 -3.44 -7.70 6.33
N ALA A 72 -3.98 -8.92 6.50
CA ALA A 72 -3.28 -10.15 6.14
C ALA A 72 -3.13 -10.37 4.62
N LEU A 73 -4.02 -9.79 3.81
CA LEU A 73 -4.02 -9.91 2.34
C LEU A 73 -3.20 -8.83 1.65
N LEU A 74 -3.04 -7.63 2.24
CA LEU A 74 -2.23 -6.54 1.68
C LEU A 74 -0.83 -6.95 1.19
N PRO A 75 -0.02 -7.73 1.94
CA PRO A 75 1.32 -8.11 1.46
C PRO A 75 1.28 -9.10 0.29
N ILE A 76 0.15 -9.78 0.05
CA ILE A 76 -0.02 -10.71 -1.08
C ILE A 76 -0.35 -9.96 -2.36
N TYR A 77 -1.05 -8.83 -2.24
CA TYR A 77 -1.57 -8.06 -3.36
C TYR A 77 -0.87 -6.72 -3.57
N SER A 78 0.31 -6.47 -2.98
CA SER A 78 1.00 -5.18 -3.05
C SER A 78 1.09 -4.61 -4.46
N ASP A 79 1.34 -5.46 -5.46
CA ASP A 79 1.54 -5.07 -6.85
C ASP A 79 0.23 -5.00 -7.66
N HIS A 80 -0.92 -5.21 -7.03
CA HIS A 80 -2.24 -5.19 -7.66
C HIS A 80 -3.06 -3.96 -7.25
N ALA A 81 -2.78 -2.82 -7.88
CA ALA A 81 -3.29 -1.49 -7.57
C ALA A 81 -4.74 -1.44 -7.05
N THR A 82 -5.70 -2.00 -7.81
CA THR A 82 -7.13 -1.97 -7.44
C THR A 82 -7.43 -2.73 -6.15
N LEU A 83 -6.80 -3.89 -5.94
CA LEU A 83 -7.02 -4.70 -4.74
C LEU A 83 -6.29 -4.09 -3.55
N THR A 84 -5.08 -3.56 -3.74
CA THR A 84 -4.36 -2.80 -2.70
C THR A 84 -5.20 -1.64 -2.20
N ALA A 85 -5.78 -0.85 -3.11
CA ALA A 85 -6.65 0.27 -2.76
C ALA A 85 -7.89 -0.19 -1.97
N ALA A 86 -8.58 -1.23 -2.45
CA ALA A 86 -9.77 -1.78 -1.81
C ALA A 86 -9.48 -2.33 -0.41
N LEU A 87 -8.40 -3.10 -0.25
CA LEU A 87 -7.99 -3.64 1.05
C LEU A 87 -7.53 -2.54 2.00
N ALA A 88 -6.74 -1.56 1.53
CA ALA A 88 -6.34 -0.41 2.34
C ALA A 88 -7.57 0.41 2.81
N ALA A 89 -8.59 0.54 1.97
CA ALA A 89 -9.84 1.21 2.32
C ALA A 89 -10.70 0.44 3.34
N ALA A 90 -10.52 -0.88 3.47
CA ALA A 90 -11.18 -1.69 4.48
C ALA A 90 -10.57 -1.53 5.89
N LEU A 91 -9.35 -1.00 6.00
CA LEU A 91 -8.71 -0.75 7.29
C LEU A 91 -9.15 0.59 7.90
N PRO A 92 -9.45 0.64 9.22
CA PRO A 92 -9.57 1.88 9.95
C PRO A 92 -8.31 2.76 9.81
N PRO A 93 -8.43 4.09 9.85
CA PRO A 93 -7.32 4.99 9.63
C PRO A 93 -6.09 4.69 10.47
N GLU A 94 -6.29 4.57 11.77
CA GLU A 94 -5.25 4.35 12.78
C GLU A 94 -4.52 3.02 12.55
N ARG A 95 -5.27 1.98 12.16
CA ARG A 95 -4.74 0.64 11.92
C ARG A 95 -3.89 0.58 10.66
N LEU A 96 -4.34 1.21 9.57
CA LEU A 96 -3.55 1.28 8.35
C LEU A 96 -2.28 2.10 8.55
N GLU A 97 -2.33 3.20 9.31
CA GLU A 97 -1.10 3.96 9.60
C GLU A 97 -0.12 3.14 10.45
N ALA A 98 -0.60 2.43 11.48
CA ALA A 98 0.24 1.55 12.28
C ALA A 98 0.87 0.44 11.43
N TYR A 99 0.10 -0.18 10.52
CA TYR A 99 0.59 -1.17 9.57
C TYR A 99 1.71 -0.61 8.68
N LEU A 100 1.50 0.57 8.08
CA LEU A 100 2.48 1.22 7.21
C LEU A 100 3.76 1.60 7.95
N LEU A 101 3.63 2.15 9.16
CA LEU A 101 4.77 2.49 10.01
C LEU A 101 5.59 1.25 10.38
N ASN A 102 4.93 0.14 10.71
CA ASN A 102 5.59 -1.12 10.98
C ASN A 102 6.39 -1.61 9.77
N LEU A 103 5.79 -1.60 8.57
CA LEU A 103 6.47 -1.98 7.33
C LEU A 103 7.68 -1.08 7.01
N MET A 104 7.58 0.23 7.27
CA MET A 104 8.69 1.16 7.06
C MET A 104 9.86 0.94 8.04
N ASN A 105 9.56 0.44 9.24
CA ASN A 105 10.55 0.14 10.26
C ASN A 105 11.22 -1.23 10.07
N GLU A 106 10.74 -2.05 9.14
CA GLU A 106 11.38 -3.32 8.84
C GLU A 106 12.81 -3.15 8.30
N THR A 107 13.70 -4.03 8.74
CA THR A 107 15.07 -4.12 8.21
C THR A 107 15.08 -4.56 6.75
N SER A 108 14.04 -5.28 6.30
CA SER A 108 13.92 -5.77 4.93
C SER A 108 13.64 -4.62 3.94
N ALA A 109 14.33 -4.60 2.80
CA ALA A 109 14.01 -3.64 1.74
C ALA A 109 12.62 -3.89 1.12
N GLY A 110 12.13 -5.14 1.21
CA GLY A 110 10.82 -5.55 0.71
C GLY A 110 9.67 -4.87 1.44
N GLY A 111 9.63 -4.96 2.78
CA GLY A 111 8.59 -4.33 3.59
C GLY A 111 8.50 -2.82 3.37
N ARG A 112 9.66 -2.14 3.32
CA ARG A 112 9.74 -0.70 3.05
C ARG A 112 9.21 -0.34 1.67
N ALA A 113 9.46 -1.17 0.65
CA ALA A 113 8.89 -0.97 -0.68
C ALA A 113 7.36 -1.18 -0.70
N THR A 114 6.89 -2.25 -0.06
CA THR A 114 5.45 -2.52 0.09
C THR A 114 4.73 -1.37 0.77
N ALA A 115 5.31 -0.76 1.81
CA ALA A 115 4.72 0.39 2.49
C ALA A 115 4.47 1.57 1.54
N LEU A 116 5.45 1.90 0.69
CA LEU A 116 5.33 2.99 -0.28
C LEU A 116 4.31 2.68 -1.37
N VAL A 117 4.22 1.43 -1.81
CA VAL A 117 3.22 1.01 -2.80
C VAL A 117 1.81 1.08 -2.22
N VAL A 118 1.60 0.63 -0.98
CA VAL A 118 0.30 0.78 -0.33
C VAL A 118 -0.03 2.27 -0.18
N LEU A 119 0.93 3.10 0.25
CA LEU A 119 0.74 4.55 0.36
C LEU A 119 0.32 5.24 -0.94
N SER A 120 0.76 4.77 -2.12
CA SER A 120 0.34 5.34 -3.40
C SER A 120 -1.13 5.11 -3.75
N HIS A 121 -1.81 4.25 -2.99
CA HIS A 121 -3.23 3.95 -3.16
C HIS A 121 -4.09 4.49 -2.02
N VAL A 122 -3.48 5.20 -1.05
CA VAL A 122 -4.18 5.73 0.14
C VAL A 122 -4.47 7.21 -0.06
N GLU A 123 -5.72 7.51 -0.41
CA GLU A 123 -6.19 8.86 -0.72
C GLU A 123 -6.82 9.58 0.48
N ARG A 124 -6.03 9.80 1.54
CA ARG A 124 -6.50 10.50 2.76
C ARG A 124 -5.37 11.26 3.45
N PRO A 125 -5.67 12.26 4.30
CA PRO A 125 -4.65 12.97 5.07
C PRO A 125 -3.84 12.02 5.95
N TRP A 126 -2.52 12.20 5.98
CA TRP A 126 -1.62 11.39 6.79
C TRP A 126 -1.36 12.06 8.14
N SER A 127 -1.07 11.26 9.17
CA SER A 127 -0.45 11.80 10.37
C SER A 127 0.95 12.38 10.10
N VAL A 128 1.38 13.23 11.03
CA VAL A 128 2.75 13.75 11.08
C VAL A 128 3.78 12.61 11.13
N ALA A 129 3.51 11.55 11.89
CA ALA A 129 4.41 10.42 12.05
C ALA A 129 4.60 9.66 10.73
N LEU A 130 3.50 9.35 10.02
CA LEU A 130 3.55 8.66 8.73
C LEU A 130 4.24 9.50 7.66
N ALA A 131 3.95 10.80 7.60
CA ALA A 131 4.60 11.71 6.65
C ALA A 131 6.12 11.80 6.87
N ARG A 132 6.57 11.91 8.13
CA ARG A 132 8.00 11.90 8.48
C ARG A 132 8.68 10.60 8.08
N ALA A 133 8.06 9.47 8.40
CA ALA A 133 8.58 8.15 8.04
C ALA A 133 8.73 8.01 6.52
N MET A 134 7.71 8.40 5.75
CA MET A 134 7.76 8.40 4.28
C MET A 134 8.90 9.27 3.75
N LEU A 135 9.01 10.53 4.21
CA LEU A 135 10.08 11.44 3.77
C LEU A 135 11.47 10.89 4.06
N GLU A 136 11.67 10.29 5.24
CA GLU A 136 12.96 9.67 5.58
C GLU A 136 13.25 8.46 4.69
N GLN A 137 12.25 7.63 4.39
CA GLN A 137 12.42 6.51 3.45
C GLN A 137 12.89 6.98 2.06
N VAL A 138 12.30 8.07 1.54
CA VAL A 138 12.73 8.64 0.25
C VAL A 138 14.16 9.16 0.36
N ARG A 139 14.51 9.91 1.42
CA ARG A 139 15.88 10.39 1.63
C ARG A 139 16.89 9.26 1.71
N GLN A 140 16.57 8.18 2.44
CA GLN A 140 17.44 7.00 2.54
C GLN A 140 17.63 6.32 1.19
N ARG A 141 16.57 6.15 0.38
CA ARG A 141 16.70 5.58 -0.96
C ARG A 141 17.62 6.38 -1.88
N ILE A 142 17.54 7.72 -1.82
CA ILE A 142 18.43 8.58 -2.59
C ILE A 142 19.89 8.43 -2.09
N ARG A 143 20.10 8.30 -0.77
CA ARG A 143 21.43 8.05 -0.18
C ARG A 143 22.01 6.69 -0.56
N GLU A 144 21.17 5.66 -0.66
CA GLU A 144 21.58 4.30 -1.04
C GLU A 144 22.13 4.22 -2.48
N ASP A 145 21.96 5.26 -3.30
CA ASP A 145 22.54 5.42 -4.65
C ASP A 145 22.28 4.21 -5.57
N LYS A 146 21.18 3.49 -5.33
CA LYS A 146 20.67 2.37 -6.16
C LYS A 146 19.94 2.91 -7.38
N GLN A 147 19.83 2.10 -8.44
CA GLN A 147 19.19 2.47 -9.72
C GLN A 147 17.92 3.34 -9.55
N PRO A 148 17.65 4.26 -10.50
CA PRO A 148 16.56 5.22 -10.41
C PRO A 148 15.21 4.53 -10.15
N ASP A 149 14.57 4.88 -9.04
CA ASP A 149 13.21 4.44 -8.73
C ASP A 149 12.20 5.44 -9.33
N TRP A 150 12.04 5.35 -10.65
CA TRP A 150 11.15 6.24 -11.41
C TRP A 150 9.70 6.20 -10.92
N TRP A 151 9.25 5.04 -10.47
CA TRP A 151 7.92 4.88 -9.90
C TRP A 151 7.78 5.72 -8.63
N LEU A 152 8.72 5.64 -7.69
CA LEU A 152 8.66 6.40 -6.44
C LEU A 152 8.83 7.91 -6.68
N ALA A 153 9.70 8.32 -7.61
CA ALA A 153 9.84 9.72 -8.00
C ALA A 153 8.52 10.29 -8.58
N SER A 154 7.78 9.48 -9.33
CA SER A 154 6.43 9.84 -9.80
C SER A 154 5.43 9.91 -8.65
N ALA A 155 5.39 8.89 -7.78
CA ALA A 155 4.47 8.81 -6.64
C ALA A 155 4.67 9.95 -5.62
N LEU A 156 5.90 10.41 -5.42
CA LEU A 156 6.25 11.50 -4.50
C LEU A 156 5.46 12.79 -4.78
N ARG A 157 5.19 13.08 -6.06
CA ARG A 157 4.36 14.23 -6.46
C ARG A 157 2.93 14.11 -5.95
N GLY A 158 2.37 12.90 -6.03
CA GLY A 158 1.04 12.60 -5.51
C GLY A 158 0.97 12.68 -3.98
N PHE A 159 2.02 12.23 -3.29
CA PHE A 159 2.10 12.25 -1.82
C PHE A 159 2.01 13.65 -1.22
N ALA A 160 2.47 14.68 -1.94
CA ALA A 160 2.38 16.07 -1.50
C ALA A 160 0.95 16.54 -1.19
N ARG A 161 -0.09 15.85 -1.68
CA ARG A 161 -1.51 16.12 -1.36
C ARG A 161 -1.92 15.66 0.03
N TRP A 162 -1.25 14.63 0.56
CA TRP A 162 -1.68 13.92 1.76
C TRP A 162 -0.84 14.23 2.99
N ILE A 163 0.40 14.71 2.79
CA ILE A 163 1.28 15.18 3.86
C ILE A 163 0.66 16.42 4.58
N PRO A 164 0.74 16.51 5.91
CA PRO A 164 0.36 17.73 6.65
C PRO A 164 1.15 18.96 6.18
N PRO A 165 0.50 20.04 5.72
CA PRO A 165 1.19 21.22 5.20
C PRO A 165 2.05 21.96 6.25
N GLU A 166 1.76 21.73 7.54
CA GLU A 166 2.54 22.23 8.68
C GLU A 166 3.99 21.70 8.62
N LEU A 167 4.21 20.53 7.99
CA LEU A 167 5.52 19.93 7.78
C LEU A 167 6.31 20.53 6.61
N SER A 168 5.77 21.50 5.85
CA SER A 168 6.45 22.11 4.69
C SER A 168 7.89 22.56 4.97
N GLY A 169 8.15 23.14 6.15
CA GLY A 169 9.50 23.57 6.54
C GLY A 169 10.44 22.39 6.83
N GLU A 170 9.95 21.41 7.59
CA GLU A 170 10.70 20.19 7.94
C GLU A 170 10.96 19.31 6.71
N ALA A 171 9.99 19.21 5.80
CA ALA A 171 10.07 18.42 4.59
C ALA A 171 11.18 18.93 3.65
N ALA A 172 11.47 20.23 3.64
CA ALA A 172 12.52 20.83 2.82
C ALA A 172 13.95 20.53 3.31
N ALA A 173 14.11 20.01 4.53
CA ALA A 173 15.42 19.75 5.13
C ALA A 173 15.99 18.37 4.75
N ASN A 174 17.32 18.23 4.90
CA ASN A 174 18.06 16.95 4.90
C ASN A 174 17.99 16.11 3.62
N TRP A 175 17.72 16.73 2.47
CA TRP A 175 17.81 16.07 1.17
C TRP A 175 19.27 15.83 0.75
N PRO A 176 19.65 14.61 0.33
CA PRO A 176 21.01 14.28 -0.08
C PRO A 176 21.33 14.81 -1.49
N ARG A 177 21.48 16.13 -1.62
CA ARG A 177 21.72 16.81 -2.91
C ARG A 177 23.02 16.42 -3.60
N GLU A 178 23.99 15.95 -2.83
CA GLU A 178 25.29 15.48 -3.32
C GLU A 178 25.28 14.02 -3.82
N ALA A 179 24.14 13.31 -3.71
CA ALA A 179 24.03 11.94 -4.22
C ALA A 179 24.13 11.91 -5.74
N LYS A 180 24.75 10.86 -6.32
CA LYS A 180 24.98 10.80 -7.78
C LYS A 180 23.70 10.85 -8.58
N GLN A 181 22.63 10.27 -8.04
CA GLN A 181 21.32 10.23 -8.68
C GLN A 181 20.42 11.44 -8.33
N TRP A 182 20.90 12.43 -7.57
CA TRP A 182 20.09 13.59 -7.17
C TRP A 182 19.33 14.23 -8.34
N ARG A 183 20.00 14.42 -9.50
CA ARG A 183 19.40 15.01 -10.71
C ARG A 183 18.11 14.31 -11.18
N GLN A 184 17.95 13.02 -10.90
CA GLN A 184 16.75 12.26 -11.28
C GLN A 184 15.59 12.49 -10.30
N TRP A 185 15.91 12.85 -9.05
CA TRP A 185 14.96 13.11 -7.98
C TRP A 185 14.61 14.60 -7.82
N GLU A 186 15.54 15.49 -8.18
CA GLU A 186 15.47 16.94 -7.95
C GLU A 186 14.11 17.51 -8.32
N LYS A 187 13.68 17.31 -9.57
CA LYS A 187 12.38 17.80 -10.03
C LYS A 187 11.20 17.25 -9.23
N ALA A 188 11.21 15.95 -8.90
CA ALA A 188 10.12 15.34 -8.13
C ALA A 188 10.06 15.84 -6.69
N VAL A 189 11.22 16.06 -6.08
CA VAL A 189 11.34 16.62 -4.73
C VAL A 189 10.89 18.09 -4.73
N GLU A 190 11.35 18.89 -5.68
CA GLU A 190 10.97 20.30 -5.82
C GLU A 190 9.45 20.45 -6.02
N ASP A 191 8.87 19.71 -6.97
CA ASP A 191 7.43 19.71 -7.23
C ASP A 191 6.62 19.38 -5.96
N CYS A 192 7.07 18.37 -5.20
CA CYS A 192 6.45 17.98 -3.93
C CYS A 192 6.53 19.11 -2.88
N LEU A 193 7.71 19.71 -2.71
CA LEU A 193 7.93 20.79 -1.75
C LEU A 193 7.18 22.07 -2.12
N ASP A 194 7.11 22.42 -3.41
CA ASP A 194 6.32 23.55 -3.90
C ASP A 194 4.84 23.38 -3.60
N GLN A 195 4.29 22.19 -3.88
CA GLN A 195 2.90 21.88 -3.56
C GLN A 195 2.62 21.96 -2.04
N LEU A 196 3.54 21.51 -1.19
CA LEU A 196 3.39 21.63 0.26
C LEU A 196 3.44 23.08 0.74
N ARG A 197 4.39 23.88 0.24
CA ARG A 197 4.47 25.32 0.53
C ARG A 197 3.19 26.05 0.12
N PHE A 198 2.70 25.75 -1.08
CA PHE A 198 1.46 26.33 -1.58
C PHE A 198 0.27 25.96 -0.67
N ARG A 199 0.11 24.68 -0.34
CA ARG A 199 -0.97 24.21 0.56
C ARG A 199 -0.92 24.87 1.94
N ARG A 200 0.29 25.10 2.48
CA ARG A 200 0.47 25.82 3.75
C ARG A 200 0.02 27.26 3.65
N LYS A 201 0.51 28.01 2.65
CA LYS A 201 0.11 29.41 2.44
C LYS A 201 -1.40 29.56 2.28
N MET A 202 -2.04 28.65 1.53
CA MET A 202 -3.48 28.65 1.36
C MET A 202 -4.23 28.39 2.67
N ARG A 203 -3.73 27.51 3.55
CA ARG A 203 -4.34 27.29 4.87
C ARG A 203 -4.19 28.50 5.79
N GLU A 204 -3.02 29.13 5.79
CA GLU A 204 -2.76 30.34 6.58
C GLU A 204 -3.69 31.48 6.14
N ALA A 205 -3.85 31.70 4.84
CA ALA A 205 -4.72 32.75 4.30
C ALA A 205 -6.24 32.53 4.51
N ILE A 206 -6.68 31.29 4.76
CA ILE A 206 -8.10 30.98 5.07
C ILE A 206 -8.38 31.11 6.58
N ALA A 207 -7.33 31.01 7.42
CA ALA A 207 -7.46 31.11 8.87
C ALA A 207 -7.43 32.57 9.38
N GLU A 208 -7.16 33.53 8.50
CA GLU A 208 -7.18 34.98 8.72
C GLU A 208 -8.53 35.59 8.30
#